data_AF-A0A7C0V197-F1
#
_entry.id   AF-A0A7C0V197-F1
#
_cell.length_a   1.000
_cell.length_b   1.000
_cell.length_c   1.000
_cell.angle_alpha   90.00
_cell.angle_beta   90.00
_cell.angle_gamma   90.00
#
_symmetry.space_group_name_H-M   'P 1'
#
loop_
_entity.id
_entity.type
_entity.pdbx_description
1 polymer ?
#
loop_
_entity_poly.entity_id
_entity_poly.type
_entity_poly.pdbx_seq_one_letter_code
_entity_poly.pdbx_strand_id
1 'polypeptide(L)'
;TLDGYGQIPTSVSQRLSEKIDELVQEEVETVLIPVLRKNVRPSELLDMKILSLCDGKHSVEDISRELNIPVGTILIILSKYHRRKVLDYIAGYRMHGGVGIGD
;
A
#
# COMPACT_ATOMS: atom_id res chain seq x y z
N THR A 1 -24.72 15.09 34.63
CA THR A 1 -24.04 16.36 34.33
C THR A 1 -24.00 16.49 32.83
N LEU A 2 -24.64 17.51 32.27
CA LEU A 2 -24.74 17.75 30.83
C LEU A 2 -23.51 18.55 30.36
N ASP A 3 -22.97 18.23 29.19
CA ASP A 3 -21.89 18.99 28.57
C ASP A 3 -22.40 20.00 27.50
N GLY A 4 -21.54 20.96 27.19
CA GLY A 4 -21.83 22.27 26.58
C GLY A 4 -22.26 22.29 25.11
N TYR A 5 -22.72 21.17 24.55
CA TYR A 5 -23.37 21.11 23.24
C TYR A 5 -24.75 20.45 23.42
N GLY A 6 -25.76 21.27 23.72
CA GLY A 6 -27.18 20.96 23.58
C GLY A 6 -27.64 19.52 23.83
N GLN A 7 -27.90 19.17 25.10
CA GLN A 7 -28.82 18.11 25.55
C GLN A 7 -28.75 16.74 24.84
N ILE A 8 -27.55 16.21 24.58
CA ILE A 8 -27.41 14.81 24.14
C ILE A 8 -27.09 13.93 25.35
N PRO A 9 -27.83 12.84 25.61
CA PRO A 9 -27.46 11.89 26.66
C PRO A 9 -26.05 11.36 26.45
N THR A 10 -25.26 11.24 27.52
CA THR A 10 -23.85 10.81 27.47
C THR A 10 -23.65 9.50 26.70
N SER A 11 -24.59 8.56 26.81
CA SER A 11 -24.55 7.29 26.07
C SER A 11 -24.69 7.45 24.56
N VAL A 12 -25.42 8.47 24.11
CA VAL A 12 -25.56 8.81 22.69
C VAL A 12 -24.30 9.52 22.20
N SER A 13 -23.73 10.43 23.00
CA SER A 13 -22.45 11.08 22.69
C SER A 13 -21.31 10.05 22.56
N GLN A 14 -21.23 9.10 23.49
CA GLN A 14 -20.23 8.00 23.44
C GLN A 14 -20.39 7.14 22.18
N ARG A 15 -21.60 6.67 21.87
CA ARG A 15 -21.86 5.89 20.65
C ARG A 15 -21.56 6.68 19.38
N LEU A 16 -21.83 7.98 19.38
CA LEU A 16 -21.53 8.84 18.24
C LEU A 16 -20.01 8.99 18.08
N SER A 17 -19.28 9.18 19.18
CA SER A 17 -17.81 9.23 19.17
C SER A 17 -17.21 7.91 18.67
N GLU A 18 -17.68 6.75 19.16
CA GLU A 18 -17.26 5.43 18.67
C GLU A 18 -17.55 5.26 17.18
N LYS A 19 -18.71 5.72 16.70
CA LYS A 19 -19.07 5.64 15.28
C LYS A 19 -18.24 6.59 14.41
N ILE A 20 -17.90 7.76 14.93
CA ILE A 20 -16.97 8.69 14.28
C ILE A 20 -15.58 8.06 14.22
N ASP A 21 -15.10 7.45 15.30
CA ASP A 21 -13.80 6.76 15.31
C ASP A 21 -13.78 5.59 14.32
N GLU A 22 -14.85 4.80 14.21
CA GLU A 22 -15.00 3.76 13.17
C GLU A 22 -15.00 4.35 11.74
N LEU A 23 -15.64 5.49 11.53
CA LEU A 23 -15.71 6.15 10.22
C LEU A 23 -14.43 6.93 9.87
N VAL A 24 -13.64 7.31 10.87
CA VAL A 24 -12.36 8.02 10.76
C VAL A 24 -11.18 7.04 10.76
N GLN A 25 -11.40 5.74 10.96
CA GLN A 25 -10.39 4.74 10.64
C GLN A 25 -10.12 4.79 9.13
N GLU A 26 -9.17 5.62 8.75
CA GLU A 26 -8.62 5.64 7.40
C GLU A 26 -8.17 4.22 7.09
N GLU A 27 -8.78 3.62 6.05
CA GLU A 27 -8.42 2.27 5.62
C GLU A 27 -6.95 2.30 5.17
N VAL A 28 -6.07 1.82 6.04
CA VAL A 28 -4.64 1.66 5.78
C VAL A 28 -4.41 0.31 5.13
N GLU A 29 -3.91 0.34 3.89
CA GLU A 29 -3.46 -0.85 3.18
C GLU A 29 -1.94 -1.01 3.38
N THR A 30 -1.49 -2.17 3.86
CA THR A 30 -0.06 -2.50 3.85
C THR A 30 0.41 -2.73 2.42
N VAL A 31 1.49 -2.07 2.00
CA VAL A 31 2.02 -2.17 0.64
C VAL A 31 3.46 -2.62 0.62
N LEU A 32 3.81 -3.39 -0.42
CA LEU A 32 5.18 -3.81 -0.70
C LEU A 32 5.63 -3.20 -2.03
N ILE A 33 6.63 -2.32 -2.00
CA ILE A 33 7.07 -1.55 -3.16
C ILE A 33 8.44 -2.05 -3.62
N PRO A 34 8.54 -2.71 -4.79
CA PRO A 34 9.83 -3.09 -5.35
C PRO A 34 10.59 -1.90 -5.95
N VAL A 35 11.91 -1.89 -5.73
CA VAL A 35 12.85 -0.90 -6.29
C VAL A 35 14.04 -1.60 -6.92
N LEU A 36 14.31 -1.30 -8.19
CA LEU A 36 15.58 -1.67 -8.81
C LEU A 36 16.73 -0.84 -8.22
N ARG A 37 17.74 -1.54 -7.69
CA ARG A 37 18.98 -0.94 -7.17
C ARG A 37 20.12 -0.94 -8.18
N LYS A 38 20.02 -1.80 -9.19
CA LYS A 38 21.06 -1.99 -10.20
C LYS A 38 20.41 -2.12 -11.58
N ASN A 39 21.09 -1.60 -12.59
CA ASN A 39 20.70 -1.83 -13.97
C ASN A 39 20.84 -3.31 -14.31
N VAL A 40 19.79 -3.88 -14.87
CA VAL A 40 19.74 -5.26 -15.35
C VAL A 40 19.06 -5.28 -16.71
N ARG A 41 19.47 -6.21 -17.57
CA ARG A 41 18.82 -6.47 -18.85
C ARG A 41 18.19 -7.86 -18.79
N PRO A 42 16.88 -7.96 -18.53
CA PRO A 42 16.17 -9.24 -18.51
C PRO A 42 16.11 -9.84 -19.91
N SER A 43 16.17 -11.17 -20.02
CA SER A 43 15.98 -11.88 -21.29
C SER A 43 14.50 -12.09 -21.60
N GLU A 44 13.68 -12.29 -20.56
CA GLU A 44 12.26 -12.61 -20.70
C GLU A 44 11.41 -11.34 -20.78
N LEU A 45 10.50 -11.27 -21.76
CA LEU A 45 9.60 -10.13 -21.94
C LEU A 45 8.74 -9.85 -20.70
N LEU A 46 8.33 -10.90 -20.00
CA LEU A 46 7.55 -10.76 -18.77
C LEU A 46 8.34 -10.08 -17.65
N ASP A 47 9.60 -10.52 -17.46
CA ASP A 47 10.51 -9.91 -16.51
C ASP A 47 10.78 -8.44 -16.86
N MET A 48 10.94 -8.11 -18.15
CA MET A 48 11.12 -6.72 -18.60
C MET A 48 9.94 -5.83 -18.18
N LYS A 49 8.71 -6.29 -18.41
CA LYS A 49 7.49 -5.54 -18.06
C LYS A 49 7.32 -5.35 -16.55
N ILE A 50 7.58 -6.40 -15.77
CA ILE A 50 7.48 -6.31 -14.31
C ILE A 50 8.56 -5.38 -13.75
N LEU A 51 9.80 -5.52 -14.22
CA LEU A 51 10.92 -4.73 -13.71
C LEU A 51 10.86 -3.26 -14.13
N SER A 52 10.20 -2.93 -15.25
CA SER A 52 9.98 -1.52 -15.63
C SER A 52 9.09 -0.76 -14.64
N LEU A 53 8.29 -1.45 -13.84
CA LEU A 53 7.43 -0.86 -12.80
C LEU A 53 8.06 -0.91 -11.40
N CYS A 54 9.27 -1.46 -11.24
CA CYS A 54 9.99 -1.52 -9.98
C CYS A 54 10.74 -0.20 -9.71
N ASP A 55 9.99 0.91 -9.68
CA ASP A 55 10.48 2.29 -9.67
C ASP A 55 10.41 2.97 -8.30
N GLY A 56 9.94 2.25 -7.27
CA GLY A 56 9.73 2.81 -5.94
C GLY A 56 8.41 3.54 -5.74
N LYS A 57 7.50 3.49 -6.72
CA LYS A 57 6.17 4.10 -6.64
C LYS A 57 5.06 3.06 -6.70
N HIS A 58 5.21 2.05 -7.56
CA HIS A 58 4.22 0.99 -7.72
C HIS A 58 4.41 -0.09 -6.67
N SER A 59 3.35 -0.47 -5.95
CA SER A 59 3.35 -1.67 -5.12
C SER A 59 3.24 -2.94 -5.98
N VAL A 60 3.49 -4.10 -5.39
CA VAL A 60 3.28 -5.39 -6.07
C VAL A 60 1.83 -5.53 -6.54
N GLU A 61 0.87 -5.03 -5.77
CA GLU A 61 -0.56 -5.01 -6.10
C GLU A 61 -0.86 -4.04 -7.25
N ASP A 62 -0.20 -2.87 -7.30
CA ASP A 62 -0.29 -1.96 -8.45
C ASP A 62 0.19 -2.64 -9.74
N ILE A 63 1.35 -3.29 -9.69
CA ILE A 63 1.93 -4.03 -10.83
C ILE A 63 1.00 -5.16 -11.27
N SER A 64 0.39 -5.85 -10.31
CA SER A 64 -0.58 -6.92 -10.56
C SER A 64 -1.79 -6.43 -11.34
N ARG A 65 -2.37 -5.29 -10.91
CA ARG A 65 -3.49 -4.64 -11.61
C ARG A 65 -3.09 -4.14 -12.99
N GLU A 66 -1.95 -3.46 -13.11
CA GLU A 66 -1.52 -2.84 -14.37
C GLU A 66 -1.23 -3.88 -15.46
N LEU A 67 -0.59 -4.98 -15.10
CA LEU A 67 -0.20 -6.02 -16.05
C LEU A 67 -1.22 -7.17 -16.17
N ASN A 68 -2.28 -7.16 -15.34
CA ASN A 68 -3.23 -8.25 -15.19
C ASN A 68 -2.55 -9.61 -14.93
N ILE A 69 -1.59 -9.62 -13.97
CA ILE A 69 -0.81 -10.80 -13.58
C ILE A 69 -1.06 -11.08 -12.09
N PRO A 70 -1.27 -12.34 -11.67
CA PRO A 70 -1.41 -12.67 -10.25
C PRO A 70 -0.20 -12.23 -9.41
N VAL A 71 -0.45 -11.64 -8.24
CA VAL A 71 0.57 -11.21 -7.27
C VAL A 71 1.62 -12.30 -7.00
N GLY A 72 1.18 -13.55 -6.81
CA GLY A 72 2.09 -14.67 -6.58
C GLY A 72 3.12 -14.88 -7.71
N THR A 73 2.69 -14.72 -8.97
CA THR A 73 3.59 -14.82 -10.14
C THR A 73 4.61 -13.69 -10.15
N ILE A 74 4.18 -12.47 -9.83
CA ILE A 74 5.06 -11.30 -9.72
C ILE A 74 6.10 -11.55 -8.62
N LEU A 75 5.68 -11.95 -7.42
CA LEU A 75 6.58 -12.22 -6.30
C LEU A 75 7.61 -13.30 -6.64
N ILE A 76 7.23 -14.37 -7.34
CA ILE A 76 8.15 -15.40 -7.82
C ILE A 76 9.23 -14.78 -8.71
N ILE A 77 8.86 -13.93 -9.67
CA ILE A 77 9.80 -13.27 -10.59
C ILE A 77 10.71 -12.32 -9.81
N LEU A 78 10.14 -11.41 -9.01
CA LEU A 78 10.89 -10.43 -8.23
C LEU A 78 11.87 -11.11 -7.25
N SER A 79 11.52 -12.27 -6.69
CA SER A 79 12.41 -13.03 -5.80
C SER A 79 13.74 -13.42 -6.46
N LYS A 80 13.74 -13.68 -7.78
CA LYS A 80 14.96 -14.00 -8.55
C LYS A 80 15.93 -12.82 -8.55
N TYR A 81 15.40 -11.60 -8.69
CA TYR A 81 16.19 -10.36 -8.74
C TYR A 81 16.61 -9.90 -7.35
N HIS A 82 15.75 -10.08 -6.35
CA HIS A 82 16.08 -9.81 -4.95
C HIS A 82 17.22 -10.71 -4.45
N ARG A 83 17.18 -12.02 -4.73
CA ARG A 83 18.27 -12.96 -4.37
C ARG A 83 19.62 -12.55 -4.97
N ARG A 84 19.60 -11.91 -6.14
CA ARG A 84 20.81 -11.40 -6.82
C ARG A 84 21.25 -10.01 -6.34
N LYS A 85 20.56 -9.43 -5.33
CA LYS A 85 20.81 -8.07 -4.83
C LYS A 85 20.72 -7.02 -5.94
N VAL A 86 19.77 -7.20 -6.86
CA VAL A 86 19.45 -6.27 -7.96
C VAL A 86 18.22 -5.42 -7.62
N LEU A 87 17.34 -5.96 -6.79
CA LEU A 87 16.06 -5.38 -6.39
C LEU A 87 15.93 -5.46 -4.87
N ASP A 88 15.38 -4.42 -4.25
CA ASP A 88 14.97 -4.39 -2.85
C ASP A 88 13.46 -4.11 -2.76
N TYR A 89 12.92 -4.24 -1.54
CA TYR A 89 11.55 -3.85 -1.22
C TYR A 89 11.53 -2.72 -0.18
N ILE A 90 10.56 -1.82 -0.34
CA ILE A 90 10.14 -0.86 0.68
C ILE A 90 8.79 -1.35 1.19
N ALA A 91 8.70 -1.69 2.47
CA ALA A 91 7.44 -2.00 3.12
C ALA A 91 6.86 -0.72 3.73
N GLY A 92 5.56 -0.51 3.56
CA GLY A 92 4.89 0.67 4.09
C GLY A 92 3.38 0.49 4.15
N TYR A 93 2.67 1.60 4.31
CA TYR A 93 1.22 1.68 4.30
C TYR A 93 0.74 2.76 3.33
N ARG A 94 -0.46 2.59 2.78
CA ARG A 94 -1.14 3.53 1.89
C ARG A 94 -2.53 3.81 2.46
N MET A 95 -2.88 5.08 2.62
CA MET A 95 -4.23 5.47 3.09
C MET A 95 -5.20 5.48 1.90
N HIS A 96 -6.36 4.82 2.04
CA HIS A 96 -7.49 5.01 1.12
C HIS A 96 -8.28 6.25 1.52
N GLY A 97 -7.95 7.43 0.97
CA GLY A 97 -8.76 8.64 1.20
C GLY A 97 -8.15 9.99 0.85
N GLY A 98 -6.84 10.10 0.64
CA GLY A 98 -6.19 11.38 0.34
C GLY A 98 -4.68 11.31 0.51
N VAL A 99 -3.96 12.24 -0.14
CA VAL A 99 -2.50 12.30 -0.09
C VAL A 99 -2.05 12.80 1.28
N GLY A 100 -1.74 11.88 2.19
CA GLY A 100 -0.92 12.15 3.37
C GLY A 100 0.55 11.98 3.01
N ILE A 101 1.29 13.07 2.83
CA ILE A 101 2.76 13.05 2.87
C ILE A 101 3.12 12.89 4.35
N GLY A 102 3.73 11.76 4.71
CA GLY A 102 4.36 11.60 6.01
C GLY A 102 5.70 12.34 6.00
N ASP A 103 5.82 13.37 6.86
CA ASP A 103 7.10 14.01 7.22
C ASP A 103 8.00 13.04 8.01
#